data_AF-S1NZM9-F1
#
_entry.id   AF-S1NZM9-F1
#
_cell.length_a   1.000
_cell.length_b   1.000
_cell.length_c   1.000
_cell.angle_alpha   90.00
_cell.angle_beta   90.00
_cell.angle_gamma   90.00
#
_symmetry.space_group_name_H-M   'P 1'
#
loop_
_entity.id
_entity.type
_entity.pdbx_description
1 polymer ?
#
loop_
_entity_poly.entity_id
_entity_poly.type
_entity_poly.pdbx_seq_one_letter_code
_entity_poly.pdbx_strand_id
1 'polypeptide(L)' 'MARVRASLAEVRDQVTHKTCLNYVLESPYWNVKGNFFCYLNDHNENTIVDPSVIYFDFANPLQAQEV' A
#
# COMPACT_ATOMS: atom_id res chain seq x y z
N MET A 1 -14.08 4.09 -4.96
CA MET A 1 -12.69 4.61 -5.11
C MET A 1 -12.36 5.31 -6.45
N ALA A 2 -13.26 5.34 -7.43
CA ALA A 2 -12.97 5.83 -8.79
C ALA A 2 -12.45 7.28 -8.90
N ARG A 3 -12.98 8.23 -8.11
CA ARG A 3 -12.52 9.64 -8.15
C ARG A 3 -11.05 9.78 -7.76
N VAL A 4 -10.64 9.09 -6.69
CA VAL A 4 -9.24 9.09 -6.21
C VAL A 4 -8.32 8.51 -7.28
N ARG A 5 -8.71 7.39 -7.88
CA ARG A 5 -7.95 6.76 -8.96
C ARG A 5 -7.76 7.71 -10.15
N ALA A 6 -8.83 8.38 -10.59
CA ALA A 6 -8.78 9.30 -11.73
C ALA A 6 -7.82 10.47 -11.46
N SER A 7 -7.94 11.15 -10.31
CA SER A 7 -7.06 12.26 -9.96
C SER A 7 -5.59 11.84 -9.83
N LEU A 8 -5.31 10.66 -9.26
CA LEU A 8 -3.94 10.14 -9.16
C LEU A 8 -3.35 9.78 -10.54
N ALA A 9 -4.18 9.30 -11.48
CA ALA A 9 -3.74 9.04 -12.84
C ALA A 9 -3.36 10.33 -13.58
N GLU A 10 -4.12 11.41 -13.39
CA GLU A 10 -3.78 12.74 -13.95
C GLU A 10 -2.44 13.25 -13.41
N VAL A 11 -2.20 13.12 -12.09
CA VAL A 11 -0.92 13.50 -11.47
C VAL A 11 0.23 12.66 -12.03
N ARG A 12 0.02 11.35 -12.23
CA ARG A 12 1.04 10.45 -12.81
C ARG A 12 1.50 10.93 -14.18
N ASP A 13 0.60 11.51 -14.98
CA ASP A 13 0.92 11.92 -16.33
C ASP A 13 1.72 13.22 -16.40
N GLN A 14 1.80 13.97 -15.29
CA GLN A 14 2.57 15.22 -15.17
C GLN A 14 3.98 15.04 -14.59
N VAL A 15 4.34 13.85 -14.09
CA VAL A 15 5.62 13.62 -13.41
C VAL A 15 6.58 12.75 -14.23
N THR A 16 7.88 13.02 -14.10
CA THR A 16 8.95 12.26 -14.78
C THR A 16 9.11 10.85 -14.19
N HIS A 17 9.14 10.74 -12.86
CA HIS A 17 9.34 9.46 -12.17
C HIS A 17 8.02 8.89 -11.69
N LYS A 18 7.45 7.98 -12.48
CA LYS A 18 6.12 7.42 -12.26
C LYS A 18 6.07 6.20 -11.35
N THR A 19 7.21 5.72 -10.85
CA THR A 19 7.33 4.43 -10.14
C THR A 19 6.36 4.30 -8.96
N CYS A 20 6.28 5.31 -8.10
CA CYS A 20 5.36 5.30 -6.95
C CYS A 20 3.89 5.25 -7.41
N LEU A 21 3.50 6.11 -8.37
CA LEU A 21 2.13 6.17 -8.85
C LEU A 21 1.73 4.93 -9.66
N ASN A 22 2.67 4.30 -10.37
CA ASN A 22 2.46 3.00 -10.99
C ASN A 22 2.17 1.92 -9.94
N TYR A 23 2.94 1.87 -8.85
CA TYR A 23 2.70 0.93 -7.76
C TYR A 23 1.34 1.16 -7.10
N VAL A 24 1.02 2.42 -6.78
CA VAL A 24 -0.26 2.81 -6.15
C VAL A 24 -1.45 2.43 -7.03
N LEU A 25 -1.40 2.72 -8.33
CA LEU A 25 -2.54 2.54 -9.23
C LEU A 25 -2.71 1.11 -9.75
N GLU A 26 -1.61 0.39 -9.96
CA GLU A 26 -1.62 -0.86 -10.72
C GLU A 26 -1.28 -2.11 -9.90
N SER A 27 -0.56 -2.00 -8.77
CA SER A 27 -0.23 -3.19 -7.97
C SER A 27 -1.49 -3.84 -7.39
N PRO A 28 -1.68 -5.17 -7.50
CA PRO A 28 -2.85 -5.84 -6.94
C PRO A 28 -2.89 -5.77 -5.40
N TYR A 29 -1.71 -5.70 -4.78
CA TYR A 29 -1.56 -5.62 -3.32
C TYR A 29 -0.57 -4.54 -2.93
N TRP A 30 -0.81 -3.95 -1.76
CA TRP A 30 0.12 -3.07 -1.07
C TRP A 30 0.67 -3.80 0.15
N ASN A 31 1.98 -4.02 0.20
CA ASN A 31 2.58 -4.59 1.38
C ASN A 31 2.74 -3.48 2.44
N VAL A 32 2.03 -3.60 3.56
CA VAL A 32 1.92 -2.55 4.56
C VAL A 32 2.03 -3.09 5.97
N LYS A 33 2.47 -2.25 6.90
CA LYS A 33 2.59 -2.59 8.31
C LYS A 33 1.24 -2.52 9.02
N GLY A 34 0.85 -3.61 9.65
CA GLY A 34 -0.30 -3.71 10.53
C GLY A 34 0.01 -3.28 11.96
N ASN A 35 -0.94 -2.58 12.58
CA ASN A 35 -0.79 -2.09 13.95
C ASN A 35 -1.05 -3.17 15.00
N PHE A 36 -1.96 -4.13 14.75
CA PHE A 36 -2.37 -5.11 15.76
C PHE A 36 -1.21 -5.99 16.24
N PHE A 37 -0.55 -6.72 15.33
CA PHE A 37 0.59 -7.57 15.69
C PHE A 37 1.82 -6.76 16.11
N CYS A 38 1.98 -5.53 15.60
CA CYS A 38 3.04 -4.65 16.06
C CYS A 38 2.83 -4.23 17.53
N TYR A 39 1.59 -3.95 17.93
CA TYR A 39 1.27 -3.54 19.30
C TYR A 39 1.25 -4.73 20.25
N LEU A 40 0.73 -5.88 19.82
CA LEU A 40 0.65 -7.10 20.64
C LEU A 40 2.02 -7.60 21.10
N ASN A 41 3.05 -7.46 20.27
CA ASN A 41 4.39 -7.95 20.57
C ASN A 41 5.26 -6.96 21.35
N ASP A 42 4.75 -5.76 21.69
CA ASP A 42 5.52 -4.64 22.29
C ASP A 42 6.88 -4.37 21.59
N HIS A 43 6.93 -4.71 20.31
CA HIS A 43 8.12 -4.72 19.49
C HIS A 43 7.78 -4.12 18.13
N ASN A 44 8.69 -3.31 17.59
CA ASN A 44 8.55 -2.70 16.26
C ASN A 44 9.54 -3.34 15.27
N GLU A 45 9.65 -2.79 14.06
CA GLU A 45 10.50 -3.40 13.01
C GLU A 45 11.97 -3.54 13.45
N ASN A 46 12.43 -2.70 14.38
CA ASN A 46 13.80 -2.67 14.86
C ASN A 46 14.05 -3.64 16.02
N THR A 47 13.01 -4.23 16.59
CA THR A 47 13.12 -5.10 17.78
C THR A 47 12.51 -6.49 17.59
N ILE A 48 11.73 -6.71 16.52
CA ILE A 48 11.21 -8.03 16.15
C ILE A 48 12.29 -8.82 15.40
N VAL A 49 12.45 -10.12 15.74
CA VAL A 49 13.41 -11.03 15.11
C VAL A 49 13.08 -11.28 13.63
N ASP A 50 11.79 -11.46 13.31
CA ASP A 50 11.28 -11.51 11.94
C ASP A 50 10.28 -10.37 11.68
N PRO A 51 10.73 -9.24 11.11
CA PRO A 51 9.89 -8.08 10.89
C PRO A 51 8.74 -8.35 9.90
N SER A 52 8.78 -9.43 9.12
CA SER A 52 7.71 -9.73 8.15
C SER A 52 6.36 -10.02 8.82
N VAL A 53 6.35 -10.47 10.08
CA VAL A 53 5.13 -10.80 10.85
C VAL A 53 4.17 -9.62 11.03
N ILE A 54 4.69 -8.39 11.01
CA ILE A 54 3.87 -7.19 11.16
C ILE A 54 3.46 -6.59 9.82
N TYR A 55 3.94 -7.12 8.70
CA TYR A 55 3.54 -6.72 7.36
C TYR A 55 2.48 -7.66 6.80
N PHE A 56 1.55 -7.13 6.02
CA PHE A 56 0.55 -7.93 5.31
C PHE A 56 0.21 -7.30 3.96
N ASP A 57 -0.29 -8.13 3.06
CA ASP A 57 -0.73 -7.70 1.74
C ASP A 57 -2.15 -7.14 1.82
N PHE A 58 -2.28 -5.82 1.65
CA PHE A 58 -3.54 -5.11 1.58
C PHE A 58 -4.03 -5.07 0.13
N ALA A 59 -5.20 -5.65 -0.13
CA ALA A 59 -5.79 -5.64 -1.47
C ALA A 59 -6.03 -4.20 -1.95
N ASN A 60 -5.49 -3.86 -3.12
CA ASN A 60 -5.53 -2.49 -3.62
C ASN A 60 -6.95 -2.06 -4.02
N PRO A 61 -7.56 -1.09 -3.32
CA PRO A 61 -8.94 -0.67 -3.58
C PRO A 61 -9.07 0.25 -4.80
N LEU A 62 -7.95 0.68 -5.39
CA LEU A 62 -7.90 1.43 -6.66
C LEU A 62 -7.92 0.51 -7.88
N GLN A 63 -7.61 -0.78 -7.71
CA GLN A 63 -7.75 -1.84 -8.72
C GLN A 63 -9.18 -2.41 -8.70
N ALA A 64 -9.77 -2.52 -7.52
CA ALA A 64 -11.13 -3.05 -7.36
C ALA A 64 -12.16 -2.14 -8.03
N GLN A 65 -12.76 -2.64 -9.12
CA GLN A 65 -14.08 -2.18 -9.56
C GLN A 65 -15.09 -2.73 -8.55
N GLU A 66 -15.80 -1.84 -7.85
CA GLU A 66 -17.08 -2.23 -7.22
C GLU A 66 -17.96 -2.75 -8.37
N VAL A 67 -18.28 -4.05 -8.34
CA VAL A 67 -19.31 -4.66 -9.19
C VAL A 67 -20.67 -4.32 -8.61
#